data_AF-A0A0R2U3Y1-F1
#
_entry.id   AF-A0A0R2U3Y1-F1
#
_cell.length_a   1.000
_cell.length_b   1.000
_cell.length_c   1.000
_cell.angle_alpha   90.00
_cell.angle_beta   90.00
_cell.angle_gamma   90.00
#
_symmetry.space_group_name_H-M   'P 1'
#
loop_
_entity.id
_entity.type
_entity.pdbx_description
1 polymer ?
#
loop_
_entity_poly.entity_id
_entity_poly.type
_entity_poly.pdbx_seq_one_letter_code
_entity_poly.pdbx_strand_id
1 'polypeptide(L)'
;GGSAVSAIATATLLGFRNALYGLQLAPILKVTGLKRIIASQITIDESTAVSTLQSNDSDRKRAFYLTGFGVYIFWNLFTFLGALGASAIGDPSVWGLDAAVPAAFCGLVWPRLKDKRLFLISACAIILALLLTPITPAGIPIITTVLLAVIFGWKK
;
A
#
# COMPACT_ATOMS: atom_id res chain seq x y z
N GLY A 1 -12.77 8.62 12.72
CA GLY A 1 -12.32 7.33 13.27
C GLY A 1 -10.85 7.44 13.59
N GLY A 2 -10.46 7.17 14.83
CA GLY A 2 -9.08 7.38 15.29
C GLY A 2 -8.90 7.09 16.77
N SER A 3 -9.60 6.09 17.30
CA SER A 3 -9.38 5.66 18.68
C SER A 3 -8.11 4.81 18.75
N ALA A 4 -7.45 4.79 19.90
CA ALA A 4 -6.29 3.91 20.15
C ALA A 4 -6.58 2.45 19.75
N VAL A 5 -7.82 1.98 19.98
CA VAL A 5 -8.26 0.64 19.58
C VAL A 5 -8.22 0.44 18.07
N SER A 6 -8.69 1.42 17.28
CA SER A 6 -8.63 1.35 15.82
C SER A 6 -7.19 1.41 15.29
N ALA A 7 -6.32 2.18 15.94
CA ALA A 7 -4.90 2.26 15.58
C ALA A 7 -4.17 0.95 15.89
N ILE A 8 -4.41 0.37 17.07
CA ILE A 8 -3.87 -0.94 17.47
C ILE A 8 -4.36 -2.02 16.50
N ALA A 9 -5.66 -2.09 16.23
CA ALA A 9 -6.22 -3.08 15.32
C ALA A 9 -5.60 -2.98 13.91
N THR A 10 -5.46 -1.76 13.38
CA THR A 10 -4.84 -1.53 12.07
C THR A 10 -3.36 -1.90 12.07
N ALA A 11 -2.62 -1.52 13.11
CA ALA A 11 -1.21 -1.86 13.28
C ALA A 11 -0.99 -3.37 13.42
N THR A 12 -1.86 -4.07 14.16
CA THR A 12 -1.82 -5.53 14.29
C THR A 12 -2.10 -6.22 12.96
N LEU A 13 -3.11 -5.78 12.21
CA LEU A 13 -3.40 -6.32 10.87
C LEU A 13 -2.23 -6.11 9.90
N LEU A 14 -1.62 -4.92 9.93
CA LEU A 14 -0.42 -4.63 9.13
C LEU A 14 0.77 -5.50 9.55
N GLY A 15 0.98 -5.66 10.86
CA GLY A 15 2.02 -6.53 11.41
C GLY A 15 1.83 -7.99 11.01
N PHE A 16 0.59 -8.48 10.98
CA PHE A 16 0.27 -9.83 10.53
C PHE A 16 0.63 -10.04 9.05
N ARG A 17 0.28 -9.08 8.18
CA ARG A 17 0.67 -9.11 6.76
C ARG A 17 2.19 -9.18 6.59
N ASN A 18 2.93 -8.34 7.31
CA ASN A 18 4.40 -8.36 7.27
C ASN A 18 5.00 -9.66 7.85
N ALA A 19 4.36 -10.26 8.85
CA ALA A 19 4.80 -11.56 9.37
C ALA A 19 4.66 -12.67 8.31
N LEU A 20 3.58 -12.67 7.53
CA LEU A 20 3.40 -13.63 6.42
C LEU A 20 4.48 -13.47 5.35
N TYR A 21 4.87 -12.24 5.00
CA TYR A 21 5.99 -11.99 4.10
C TYR A 21 7.31 -12.53 4.66
N GLY A 22 7.57 -12.30 5.94
CA GLY A 22 8.74 -12.84 6.63
C GLY A 22 8.80 -14.37 6.60
N LEU A 23 7.66 -15.06 6.79
CA LEU A 23 7.57 -16.52 6.68
C LEU A 23 7.84 -17.01 5.25
N GLN A 24 7.32 -16.30 4.24
CA GLN A 24 7.54 -16.64 2.83
C GLN A 24 9.02 -16.47 2.42
N LEU A 25 9.69 -15.44 2.93
CA LEU A 25 11.08 -15.12 2.58
C LEU A 25 12.11 -15.87 3.44
N ALA A 26 11.73 -16.38 4.62
CA ALA A 26 12.60 -17.15 5.51
C ALA A 26 13.37 -18.30 4.82
N PRO A 27 12.74 -19.20 4.02
CA PRO A 27 13.45 -20.29 3.37
C PRO A 27 14.38 -19.82 2.24
N ILE A 28 14.14 -18.64 1.67
CA ILE A 28 14.94 -18.06 0.57
C ILE A 28 16.16 -17.34 1.14
N LEU A 29 15.95 -16.42 2.09
CA LEU A 29 17.01 -15.57 2.64
C LEU A 29 17.97 -16.36 3.54
N LYS A 30 17.46 -17.31 4.34
CA LYS A 30 18.23 -18.12 5.32
C LYS A 30 19.17 -17.29 6.19
N VAL A 31 18.72 -16.11 6.63
CA VAL A 31 19.51 -15.16 7.41
C VAL A 31 19.41 -15.44 8.91
N THR A 32 20.54 -15.37 9.61
CA THR A 32 20.64 -15.58 11.07
C THR A 32 21.31 -14.38 11.76
N GLY A 33 21.11 -14.25 13.08
CA GLY A 33 21.70 -13.18 13.89
C GLY A 33 21.24 -11.77 13.50
N LEU A 34 22.14 -10.79 13.57
CA LEU A 34 21.85 -9.38 13.24
C LEU A 34 21.27 -9.17 11.83
N LYS A 35 21.67 -10.02 10.87
CA LYS A 35 21.17 -9.96 9.50
C LYS A 35 19.66 -10.25 9.42
N ARG A 36 19.11 -11.00 10.37
CA ARG A 36 17.66 -11.26 10.48
C ARG A 36 16.91 -9.98 10.87
N ILE A 37 17.46 -9.17 11.77
CA ILE A 37 16.85 -7.91 12.20
C ILE A 37 16.82 -6.91 11.03
N ILE A 38 17.95 -6.77 10.33
CA ILE A 38 18.04 -5.89 9.16
C ILE A 38 17.10 -6.38 8.06
N ALA A 39 17.08 -7.68 7.77
CA ALA A 39 16.17 -8.25 6.78
C ALA A 39 14.69 -8.02 7.15
N SER A 40 14.32 -8.16 8.43
CA SER A 40 12.95 -7.86 8.86
C SER A 40 12.56 -6.39 8.68
N GLN A 41 13.49 -5.46 8.88
CA GLN A 41 13.22 -4.03 8.73
C GLN A 41 12.93 -3.64 7.26
N ILE A 42 13.60 -4.29 6.32
CA ILE A 42 13.43 -4.03 4.88
C ILE A 42 12.43 -5.00 4.22
N THR A 43 11.71 -5.79 5.01
CA THR A 43 10.63 -6.66 4.52
C THR A 43 9.38 -5.81 4.32
N ILE A 44 9.13 -5.44 3.06
CA ILE A 44 7.97 -4.69 2.59
C ILE A 44 7.36 -5.42 1.40
N ASP A 45 6.15 -5.05 0.97
CA ASP A 45 5.49 -5.74 -0.14
C ASP A 45 6.22 -5.54 -1.46
N GLU A 46 6.89 -4.42 -1.69
CA GLU A 46 7.72 -4.21 -2.88
C GLU A 46 8.94 -5.13 -2.90
N SER A 47 9.69 -5.23 -1.80
CA SER A 47 10.88 -6.10 -1.72
C SER A 47 10.50 -7.58 -1.79
N THR A 48 9.35 -7.94 -1.23
CA THR A 48 8.78 -9.30 -1.33
C THR A 48 8.32 -9.61 -2.75
N ALA A 49 7.57 -8.70 -3.39
CA ALA A 49 7.07 -8.89 -4.75
C ALA A 49 8.22 -9.04 -5.76
N VAL A 50 9.18 -8.11 -5.75
CA VAL A 50 10.30 -8.14 -6.71
C VAL A 50 11.20 -9.35 -6.46
N SER A 51 11.37 -9.78 -5.20
CA SER A 51 12.10 -11.00 -4.87
C SER A 51 11.39 -12.25 -5.41
N THR A 52 10.08 -12.42 -5.16
CA THR A 52 9.33 -13.61 -5.59
C THR A 52 9.22 -13.76 -7.11
N LEU A 53 9.33 -12.67 -7.87
CA LEU A 53 9.35 -12.69 -9.33
C LEU A 53 10.65 -13.26 -9.94
N GLN A 54 11.73 -13.42 -9.16
CA GLN A 54 13.00 -13.95 -9.66
C GLN A 54 13.02 -15.49 -9.67
N SER A 55 13.69 -16.05 -10.67
CA SER A 55 13.78 -17.50 -10.89
C SER A 55 14.82 -18.18 -9.98
N ASN A 56 15.97 -17.53 -9.77
CA ASN A 56 17.11 -18.09 -9.03
C ASN A 56 17.20 -17.56 -7.60
N ASP A 57 17.60 -18.40 -6.65
CA ASP A 57 17.72 -18.01 -5.23
C ASP A 57 18.74 -16.87 -4.98
N SER A 58 19.81 -16.79 -5.77
CA SER A 58 20.77 -15.68 -5.70
C SER A 58 20.14 -14.35 -6.12
N ASP A 59 19.33 -14.38 -7.17
CA ASP A 59 18.69 -13.19 -7.74
C ASP A 59 17.51 -12.75 -6.86
N ARG A 60 16.79 -13.70 -6.27
CA ARG A 60 15.77 -13.45 -5.23
C ARG A 60 16.33 -12.65 -4.06
N LYS A 61 17.50 -13.04 -3.55
CA LYS A 61 18.19 -12.31 -2.46
C LYS A 61 18.60 -10.91 -2.90
N ARG A 62 19.21 -10.78 -4.07
CA ARG A 62 19.65 -9.48 -4.61
C ARG A 62 18.46 -8.54 -4.81
N ALA A 63 17.39 -9.02 -5.43
CA ALA A 63 16.15 -8.29 -5.63
C ALA A 63 15.56 -7.80 -4.29
N PHE A 64 15.50 -8.67 -3.29
CA PHE A 64 15.02 -8.30 -1.95
C PHE A 64 15.82 -7.14 -1.35
N TYR A 65 17.15 -7.25 -1.32
CA TYR A 65 18.00 -6.20 -0.73
C TYR A 65 18.01 -4.92 -1.55
N LEU A 66 18.10 -4.99 -2.88
CA LEU A 66 18.13 -3.81 -3.75
C LEU A 66 16.82 -3.02 -3.65
N THR A 67 15.68 -3.69 -3.74
CA THR A 67 14.37 -3.03 -3.64
C THR A 67 14.14 -2.51 -2.22
N GLY A 68 14.45 -3.30 -1.19
CA GLY A 68 14.26 -2.90 0.21
C GLY A 68 15.11 -1.69 0.61
N PHE A 69 16.41 -1.70 0.31
CA PHE A 69 17.27 -0.55 0.58
C PHE A 69 16.95 0.65 -0.31
N GLY A 70 16.62 0.43 -1.58
CA GLY A 70 16.22 1.51 -2.49
C GLY A 70 15.03 2.27 -1.93
N VAL A 71 13.94 1.56 -1.61
CA VAL A 71 12.75 2.17 -1.01
C VAL A 71 13.09 2.85 0.31
N TYR A 72 13.85 2.20 1.20
CA TYR A 72 14.24 2.80 2.48
C TYR A 72 15.01 4.12 2.32
N ILE A 73 15.99 4.16 1.43
CA ILE A 73 16.82 5.35 1.19
C ILE A 73 15.97 6.46 0.60
N PHE A 74 15.23 6.18 -0.48
CA PHE A 74 14.39 7.19 -1.13
C PHE A 74 13.28 7.68 -0.18
N TRP A 75 12.68 6.79 0.60
CA TRP A 75 11.68 7.16 1.59
C TRP A 75 12.23 8.16 2.60
N ASN A 76 13.37 7.88 3.22
CA ASN A 76 14.00 8.78 4.19
C ASN A 76 14.46 10.09 3.52
N LEU A 77 15.03 10.01 2.32
CA LEU A 77 15.50 11.18 1.58
C LEU A 77 14.34 12.12 1.24
N PHE A 78 13.26 11.62 0.63
CA PHE A 78 12.10 12.44 0.27
C PHE A 78 11.33 12.92 1.50
N THR A 79 11.29 12.14 2.58
CA THR A 79 10.72 12.60 3.86
C THR A 79 11.54 13.75 4.45
N PHE A 80 12.87 13.64 4.43
CA PHE A 80 13.76 14.70 4.89
C PHE A 80 13.67 15.96 4.03
N LEU A 81 13.71 15.81 2.70
CA LEU A 81 13.51 16.90 1.75
C LEU A 81 12.13 17.55 1.93
N GLY A 82 11.09 16.74 2.15
CA GLY A 82 9.74 17.20 2.46
C GLY A 82 9.70 17.98 3.76
N ALA A 83 10.34 17.49 4.82
CA ALA A 83 10.39 18.18 6.12
C ALA A 83 11.15 19.51 6.06
N LEU A 84 12.25 19.58 5.31
CA LEU A 84 12.99 20.83 5.08
C LEU A 84 12.21 21.81 4.19
N GLY A 85 11.57 21.30 3.14
CA GLY A 85 10.80 22.07 2.17
C GLY A 85 9.42 22.48 2.66
N ALA A 86 8.88 21.83 3.69
CA ALA A 86 7.54 22.08 4.22
C ALA A 86 7.37 23.53 4.70
N SER A 87 8.41 24.13 5.29
CA SER A 87 8.37 25.52 5.74
C SER A 87 8.48 26.54 4.58
N ALA A 88 8.97 26.11 3.41
CA ALA A 88 9.13 26.95 2.22
C ALA A 88 7.94 26.83 1.26
N ILE A 89 7.25 25.69 1.26
CA ILE A 89 6.02 25.43 0.51
C ILE A 89 4.86 25.96 1.35
N GLY A 90 4.43 27.20 1.12
CA GLY A 90 3.38 27.89 1.88
C GLY A 90 2.10 27.07 2.12
N ASP A 91 1.06 27.24 1.30
CA ASP A 91 -0.13 26.39 1.39
C ASP A 91 0.00 25.18 0.44
N PRO A 92 0.12 23.94 0.95
CA PRO A 92 0.28 22.75 0.12
C PRO A 92 -0.87 22.50 -0.86
N SER A 93 -2.06 23.03 -0.57
CA SER A 93 -3.26 22.88 -1.42
C SER A 93 -3.13 23.63 -2.75
N VAL A 94 -2.37 24.74 -2.77
CA VAL A 94 -2.10 25.52 -4.00
C VAL A 94 -1.29 24.72 -5.01
N TRP A 95 -0.46 23.78 -4.54
CA TRP A 95 0.37 22.92 -5.36
C TRP A 95 -0.32 21.60 -5.73
N GLY A 96 -1.57 21.37 -5.28
CA GLY A 96 -2.29 20.12 -5.51
C GLY A 96 -1.65 18.90 -4.82
N LEU A 97 -0.82 19.13 -3.79
CA LEU A 97 -0.14 18.06 -3.05
C LEU A 97 -1.14 17.22 -2.24
N ASP A 98 -2.29 17.77 -1.90
CA ASP A 98 -3.44 17.08 -1.29
C ASP A 98 -4.10 16.07 -2.25
N ALA A 99 -4.04 16.33 -3.55
CA ALA A 99 -4.55 15.44 -4.60
C ALA A 99 -3.52 14.40 -5.10
N ALA A 100 -2.23 14.54 -4.74
CA ALA A 100 -1.16 13.69 -5.25
C ALA A 100 -1.34 12.21 -4.89
N VAL A 101 -1.70 11.92 -3.63
CA VAL A 101 -1.91 10.54 -3.16
C VAL A 101 -3.12 9.88 -3.85
N PRO A 102 -4.33 10.50 -3.87
CA PRO A 102 -5.45 9.98 -4.65
C PRO A 102 -5.14 9.78 -6.14
N ALA A 103 -4.43 10.72 -6.77
CA ALA A 103 -4.06 10.62 -8.18
C ALA A 103 -3.14 9.41 -8.45
N ALA A 104 -2.17 9.16 -7.58
CA ALA A 104 -1.31 7.98 -7.69
C ALA A 104 -2.11 6.68 -7.59
N PHE A 105 -3.08 6.59 -6.67
CA PHE A 105 -3.97 5.42 -6.59
C PHE A 105 -4.81 5.22 -7.85
N CYS A 106 -5.38 6.30 -8.41
CA CYS A 106 -6.08 6.24 -9.69
C CYS A 106 -5.18 5.71 -10.81
N GLY A 107 -3.93 6.18 -10.87
CA GLY A 107 -2.92 5.69 -11.81
C GLY A 107 -2.62 4.20 -11.66
N LEU A 108 -2.56 3.68 -10.43
CA LEU A 108 -2.36 2.25 -10.16
C LEU A 108 -3.58 1.38 -10.51
N VAL A 109 -4.79 1.93 -10.36
CA VAL A 109 -6.04 1.22 -10.67
C VAL A 109 -6.34 1.23 -12.18
N TRP A 110 -5.99 2.30 -12.88
CA TRP A 110 -6.24 2.47 -14.32
C TRP A 110 -5.87 1.24 -15.19
N PRO A 111 -4.63 0.71 -15.15
CA PRO A 111 -4.25 -0.45 -15.97
C PRO A 111 -4.98 -1.76 -15.58
N ARG A 112 -5.65 -1.79 -14.42
CA ARG A 112 -6.47 -2.93 -13.97
C ARG A 112 -7.90 -2.88 -14.51
N LEU A 113 -8.38 -1.75 -14.99
CA LEU A 113 -9.74 -1.56 -15.56
C LEU A 113 -9.81 -1.92 -17.04
N LYS A 114 -9.49 -3.17 -17.40
CA LYS A 114 -9.49 -3.62 -18.80
C LYS A 114 -10.86 -4.03 -19.32
N ASP A 115 -11.74 -4.51 -18.45
CA ASP A 115 -13.06 -5.04 -18.83
C ASP A 115 -14.18 -4.02 -18.61
N LYS A 116 -15.14 -3.96 -19.54
CA LYS A 116 -16.35 -3.13 -19.41
C LYS A 116 -17.11 -3.42 -18.10
N ARG A 117 -17.12 -4.67 -17.66
CA ARG A 117 -17.75 -5.08 -16.39
C ARG A 117 -17.03 -4.48 -15.18
N LEU A 118 -15.70 -4.50 -15.16
CA LEU A 118 -14.91 -3.91 -14.07
C LEU A 118 -15.10 -2.39 -14.03
N PHE A 119 -15.14 -1.74 -15.19
CA PHE A 119 -15.42 -0.31 -15.30
C PHE A 119 -16.81 0.05 -14.73
N LEU A 120 -17.85 -0.71 -15.09
CA LEU A 120 -19.20 -0.52 -14.56
C LEU A 120 -19.27 -0.70 -13.04
N ILE A 121 -18.64 -1.75 -12.50
CA ILE A 121 -18.59 -1.98 -11.05
C ILE A 121 -17.88 -0.82 -10.34
N SER A 122 -16.74 -0.36 -10.88
CA SER A 122 -16.02 0.80 -10.35
C SER A 122 -16.86 2.08 -10.41
N ALA A 123 -17.59 2.33 -11.49
CA ALA A 123 -18.49 3.47 -11.59
C ALA A 123 -19.61 3.41 -10.55
N CYS A 124 -20.24 2.25 -10.37
CA CYS A 124 -21.25 2.05 -9.31
C CYS A 124 -20.66 2.26 -7.91
N ALA A 125 -19.45 1.78 -7.65
CA ALA A 125 -18.76 1.99 -6.38
C ALA A 125 -18.45 3.47 -6.12
N ILE A 126 -18.00 4.21 -7.14
CA ILE A 126 -17.76 5.66 -7.05
C ILE A 126 -19.07 6.39 -6.73
N ILE A 127 -20.15 6.09 -7.44
CA ILE A 127 -21.46 6.73 -7.21
C ILE A 127 -21.95 6.44 -5.79
N LEU A 128 -21.89 5.17 -5.36
CA LEU A 128 -22.31 4.78 -4.01
C LEU A 128 -21.49 5.52 -2.93
N ALA A 129 -20.17 5.57 -3.08
CA ALA A 129 -19.30 6.27 -2.14
C ALA A 129 -19.60 7.77 -2.09
N LEU A 130 -19.80 8.42 -3.24
CA LEU A 130 -20.14 9.85 -3.30
C LEU A 130 -21.49 10.16 -2.64
N LEU A 131 -22.50 9.31 -2.85
CA LEU A 131 -23.82 9.47 -2.24
C LEU A 131 -23.80 9.27 -0.71
N LEU A 132 -22.93 8.39 -0.20
CA LEU A 132 -22.80 8.12 1.23
C LEU A 132 -21.90 9.11 1.96
N THR A 133 -20.99 9.79 1.25
CA THR A 133 -20.05 10.79 1.81
C THR A 133 -20.73 11.86 2.68
N PRO A 134 -21.84 12.51 2.27
CA PRO A 134 -22.46 13.55 3.10
C PRO A 134 -23.25 13.01 4.30
N ILE A 135 -23.58 11.72 4.31
CA ILE A 135 -24.51 11.11 5.29
C ILE A 135 -23.76 10.34 6.38
N THR A 136 -22.58 9.80 6.05
CA THR A 136 -21.88 8.85 6.92
C THR A 136 -20.49 9.34 7.37
N PRO A 137 -20.04 8.95 8.57
CA PRO A 137 -18.68 9.22 9.03
C PRO A 137 -17.58 8.77 8.06
N ALA A 138 -16.47 9.49 8.06
CA ALA A 138 -15.31 9.19 7.22
C ALA A 138 -14.87 7.71 7.34
N GLY A 139 -14.69 7.06 6.18
CA GLY A 139 -14.31 5.65 6.04
C GLY A 139 -15.49 4.71 5.76
N ILE A 140 -16.69 5.01 6.24
CA ILE A 140 -17.89 4.17 6.02
C ILE A 140 -18.32 4.12 4.53
N PRO A 141 -18.30 5.23 3.76
CA PRO A 141 -18.62 5.17 2.33
C PRO A 141 -17.73 4.18 1.58
N ILE A 142 -16.44 4.17 1.91
CA ILE A 142 -15.43 3.35 1.24
C ILE A 142 -15.64 1.87 1.60
N ILE A 143 -15.79 1.54 2.89
CA ILE A 143 -16.00 0.15 3.33
C ILE A 143 -17.28 -0.44 2.73
N THR A 144 -18.33 0.36 2.58
CA THR A 144 -19.60 -0.10 2.01
C THR A 144 -19.46 -0.56 0.55
N THR A 145 -18.52 0.03 -0.21
CA THR A 145 -18.26 -0.41 -1.60
C THR A 145 -17.76 -1.85 -1.71
N VAL A 146 -17.20 -2.43 -0.63
CA VAL A 146 -16.80 -3.85 -0.60
C VAL A 146 -17.98 -4.77 -0.84
N LEU A 147 -19.19 -4.40 -0.41
CA LEU A 147 -20.40 -5.18 -0.67
C LEU A 147 -20.68 -5.32 -2.16
N LEU A 148 -20.48 -4.25 -2.94
CA LEU A 148 -20.60 -4.29 -4.40
C LEU A 148 -19.55 -5.23 -5.00
N ALA A 149 -18.29 -5.15 -4.52
CA ALA A 149 -17.24 -6.06 -4.98
C ALA A 149 -17.56 -7.53 -4.68
N VAL A 150 -18.13 -7.85 -3.51
CA VAL A 150 -18.54 -9.20 -3.13
C VAL A 150 -19.73 -9.67 -3.98
N ILE A 151 -20.79 -8.88 -4.09
CA ILE A 151 -22.01 -9.26 -4.83
C ILE A 151 -21.69 -9.51 -6.31
N PHE A 152 -20.92 -8.62 -6.93
CA PHE A 152 -20.59 -8.72 -8.36
C PHE A 152 -19.37 -9.59 -8.65
N GLY A 153 -18.49 -9.83 -7.66
CA GLY A 153 -17.29 -10.64 -7.76
C GLY A 153 -17.49 -12.12 -7.41
N TRP A 154 -18.48 -12.47 -6.59
CA TRP A 154 -18.79 -13.86 -6.21
C TRP A 154 -19.26 -14.70 -7.41
N LYS A 155 -19.91 -14.09 -8.41
CA LYS A 155 -20.24 -14.81 -9.66
C LYS A 155 -18.98 -15.02 -10.52
N LYS A 156 -18.15 -15.98 -10.11
CA LYS A 156 -17.21 -16.74 -10.91
C LYS A 156 -17.08 -18.15 -10.33
#